data_AF-A0AAV2QQJ2-F1
#
_entry.id   AF-A0AAV2QQJ2-F1
#
_cell.length_a   1.000
_cell.length_b   1.000
_cell.length_c   1.000
_cell.angle_alpha   90.00
_cell.angle_beta   90.00
_cell.angle_gamma   90.00
#
_symmetry.space_group_name_H-M   'P 1'
#
loop_
_entity.id
_entity.type
_entity.pdbx_description
1 polymer ?
#
loop_
_entity_poly.entity_id
_entity_poly.type
_entity_poly.pdbx_seq_one_letter_code
_entity_poly.pdbx_strand_id
1 'polypeptide(L)'
;RADTLECPSDNVITTRYKCQVRDKWVDCFRRHCCQGYNFVAGRCLPETIDPCSQNFCEQKCSVYFGRVICTCYSGYRFSPENHKRGIKPVCIDEDECSTSNGQCHHICVNEQGSHRCSCRA
;
A
#
# COMPACT_ATOMS: atom_id res chain seq x y z
N ARG A 1 30.25 -16.40 -9.12
CA ARG A 1 30.92 -15.10 -8.94
C ARG A 1 30.11 -14.36 -7.88
N ALA A 2 30.65 -14.15 -6.68
CA ALA A 2 29.95 -13.37 -5.66
C ALA A 2 30.11 -11.91 -6.08
N ASP A 3 29.03 -11.25 -6.47
CA ASP A 3 29.07 -9.81 -6.71
C ASP A 3 29.41 -9.12 -5.38
N THR A 4 30.56 -8.45 -5.37
CA THR A 4 30.94 -7.56 -4.27
C THR A 4 29.98 -6.39 -4.29
N LEU A 5 29.15 -6.28 -3.26
CA LEU A 5 28.24 -5.16 -3.10
C LEU A 5 29.05 -3.86 -2.91
N GLU A 6 28.90 -2.91 -3.83
CA GLU A 6 29.47 -1.57 -3.74
C GLU A 6 28.37 -0.56 -3.34
N CYS A 7 28.60 0.20 -2.27
CA CYS A 7 27.72 1.30 -1.87
C CYS A 7 28.24 2.65 -2.42
N PRO A 8 27.37 3.60 -2.78
CA PRO A 8 25.90 3.58 -2.66
C PRO A 8 25.20 2.72 -3.73
N SER A 9 24.20 1.94 -3.32
CA SER A 9 23.41 1.06 -4.19
C SER A 9 21.98 0.89 -3.65
N ASP A 10 21.03 0.62 -4.54
CA ASP A 10 19.62 0.28 -4.27
C ASP A 10 19.39 -1.22 -3.94
N ASN A 11 20.46 -1.99 -3.86
CA ASN A 11 20.41 -3.41 -3.49
C ASN A 11 19.99 -3.59 -2.02
N VAL A 12 19.10 -4.55 -1.80
CA VAL A 12 18.72 -4.98 -0.44
C VAL A 12 19.77 -5.91 0.13
N ILE A 13 20.42 -5.47 1.21
CA ILE A 13 21.46 -6.22 1.90
C ILE A 13 20.81 -7.12 2.94
N THR A 14 21.13 -8.42 2.93
CA THR A 14 20.65 -9.37 3.94
C THR A 14 21.83 -9.90 4.75
N THR A 15 21.86 -9.57 6.04
CA THR A 15 22.88 -10.06 6.97
C THR A 15 22.30 -11.19 7.82
N ARG A 16 22.99 -12.33 7.84
CA ARG A 16 22.73 -13.45 8.74
C ARG A 16 23.38 -13.18 10.09
N TYR A 17 22.65 -13.39 11.17
CA TYR A 17 23.14 -13.29 12.54
C TYR A 17 22.48 -14.35 13.42
N LYS A 18 23.09 -14.66 14.57
CA LYS A 18 22.50 -15.57 15.55
C LYS A 18 21.55 -14.79 16.46
N CYS A 19 20.32 -15.26 16.62
CA CYS A 19 19.37 -14.69 17.57
C CYS A 19 18.65 -15.77 18.38
N GLN A 20 18.16 -15.43 19.56
CA GLN A 20 17.54 -16.36 20.49
C GLN A 20 16.02 -16.31 20.35
N VAL A 21 15.40 -17.46 20.06
CA VAL A 21 13.94 -17.60 19.95
C VAL A 21 13.53 -18.82 20.79
N ARG A 22 12.71 -18.60 21.82
CA ARG A 22 12.29 -19.67 22.76
C ARG A 22 13.47 -20.47 23.30
N ASP A 23 14.48 -19.76 23.81
CA ASP A 23 15.72 -20.29 24.38
C ASP A 23 16.62 -21.10 23.42
N LYS A 24 16.36 -21.06 22.12
CA LYS A 24 17.19 -21.69 21.09
C LYS A 24 17.88 -20.65 20.22
N TRP A 25 19.18 -20.85 19.98
CA TRP A 25 19.95 -20.06 19.02
C TRP A 25 19.63 -20.52 17.60
N VAL A 26 19.06 -19.61 16.81
CA VAL A 26 18.70 -19.86 15.41
C VAL A 26 19.36 -18.84 14.50
N ASP A 27 19.38 -19.12 13.21
CA ASP A 27 19.82 -18.16 12.19
C ASP A 27 18.70 -17.18 11.86
N CYS A 28 18.98 -15.91 12.10
CA CYS A 28 18.08 -14.80 11.87
C CYS A 28 18.65 -13.93 10.75
N PHE A 29 17.75 -13.28 10.00
CA PHE A 29 18.12 -12.49 8.84
C PHE A 29 17.64 -11.06 9.03
N ARG A 30 18.55 -10.10 8.89
CA ARG A 30 18.23 -8.67 8.92
C ARG A 30 18.43 -8.09 7.53
N ARG A 31 17.36 -7.51 6.98
CA ARG A 31 17.43 -6.73 5.73
C ARG A 31 17.74 -5.28 6.05
N HIS A 32 18.65 -4.67 5.30
CA HIS A 32 19.04 -3.26 5.42
C HIS A 32 19.55 -2.74 4.07
N CYS A 33 19.83 -1.44 4.00
CA CYS A 33 20.26 -0.74 2.79
C CYS A 33 21.62 -0.06 3.02
N CYS A 34 22.28 0.33 1.93
CA CYS A 34 23.43 1.25 2.01
C CYS A 34 23.04 2.56 2.72
N GLN A 35 24.03 3.26 3.28
CA GLN A 35 23.82 4.58 3.85
C GLN A 35 23.23 5.55 2.81
N GLY A 36 22.25 6.37 3.22
CA GLY A 36 21.51 7.27 2.32
C GLY A 36 20.29 6.64 1.65
N TYR A 37 19.95 5.40 2.02
CA TYR A 37 18.79 4.67 1.50
C TYR A 37 17.92 4.12 2.62
N ASN A 38 16.61 4.23 2.44
CA ASN A 38 15.60 3.66 3.31
C ASN A 38 15.04 2.36 2.72
N PHE A 39 14.85 1.35 3.57
CA PHE A 39 14.15 0.13 3.19
C PHE A 39 12.63 0.36 3.18
N VAL A 40 12.05 0.50 1.99
CA VAL A 40 10.62 0.77 1.81
C VAL A 40 10.01 -0.20 0.80
N ALA A 41 8.89 -0.83 1.17
CA ALA A 41 8.15 -1.78 0.33
C ALA A 41 9.03 -2.89 -0.32
N GLY A 42 10.05 -3.37 0.40
CA GLY A 42 10.93 -4.43 -0.08
C GLY A 42 12.07 -3.97 -0.98
N ARG A 43 12.29 -2.65 -1.13
CA ARG A 43 13.35 -2.04 -1.96
C ARG A 43 14.13 -1.02 -1.15
N CYS A 44 15.35 -0.72 -1.55
CA CYS A 44 16.09 0.41 -1.01
C CYS A 44 15.83 1.63 -1.88
N LEU A 45 15.20 2.65 -1.32
CA LEU A 45 14.96 3.93 -1.98
C LEU A 45 15.90 4.99 -1.38
N PRO A 46 16.53 5.84 -2.20
CA PRO A 46 17.27 7.00 -1.70
C PRO A 46 16.41 7.81 -0.72
N GLU A 47 17.02 8.30 0.36
CA GLU A 47 16.35 9.15 1.36
C GLU A 47 15.72 10.42 0.77
N THR A 48 16.21 10.85 -0.40
CA THR A 48 15.71 12.01 -1.15
C THR A 48 14.44 11.75 -1.96
N ILE A 49 14.03 10.49 -2.11
CA ILE A 49 12.86 10.10 -2.90
C ILE A 49 11.68 9.82 -1.97
N ASP A 50 10.57 10.51 -2.18
CA ASP A 50 9.30 10.16 -1.54
C ASP A 50 8.83 8.79 -2.06
N PRO A 51 8.69 7.76 -1.21
CA PRO A 51 8.21 6.46 -1.64
C PRO A 51 6.83 6.49 -2.28
N CYS A 52 5.97 7.44 -1.91
CA CYS A 52 4.63 7.56 -2.49
C CYS A 52 4.61 8.09 -3.93
N SER A 53 5.74 8.62 -4.43
CA SER A 53 5.91 8.97 -5.84
C SER A 53 6.07 7.74 -6.76
N GLN A 54 6.29 6.55 -6.19
CA GLN A 54 6.63 5.33 -6.95
C GLN A 54 5.39 4.53 -7.41
N ASN A 55 4.20 5.13 -7.45
CA ASN A 55 2.94 4.52 -7.89
C ASN A 55 2.60 3.18 -7.21
N PHE A 56 2.99 3.02 -5.93
CA PHE A 56 2.66 1.82 -5.15
C PHE A 56 1.16 1.67 -4.87
N CYS A 57 0.42 2.78 -4.84
CA CYS A 57 -1.00 2.81 -4.51
C CYS A 57 -1.82 3.40 -5.66
N GLU A 58 -3.09 2.98 -5.76
CA GLU A 58 -4.02 3.49 -6.78
C GLU A 58 -4.59 4.88 -6.43
N GLN A 59 -4.89 5.09 -5.15
CA GLN A 59 -5.46 6.34 -4.65
C GLN A 59 -4.52 6.94 -3.59
N LYS A 60 -4.80 6.80 -2.30
CA LYS A 60 -4.00 7.41 -1.24
C LYS A 60 -2.81 6.53 -0.87
N CYS A 61 -1.64 7.15 -0.72
CA CYS A 61 -0.43 6.52 -0.25
C CYS A 61 0.07 7.21 1.02
N SER A 62 0.54 6.40 1.98
CA SER A 62 1.29 6.87 3.15
C SER A 62 2.36 5.86 3.51
N VAL A 63 3.42 6.30 4.20
CA VAL A 63 4.50 5.41 4.66
C VAL A 63 4.49 5.36 6.19
N TYR A 64 4.43 4.15 6.74
CA TYR A 64 4.47 3.91 8.18
C TYR A 64 5.51 2.84 8.51
N PHE A 65 6.55 3.20 9.26
CA PHE A 65 7.69 2.31 9.60
C PHE A 65 8.27 1.55 8.38
N GLY A 66 8.50 2.26 7.27
CA GLY A 66 9.03 1.66 6.03
C GLY A 66 8.04 0.78 5.26
N ARG A 67 6.79 0.68 5.71
CA ARG A 67 5.71 0.02 4.97
C ARG A 67 4.89 1.06 4.22
N VAL A 68 4.62 0.79 2.95
CA VAL A 68 3.67 1.59 2.18
C VAL A 68 2.28 1.11 2.54
N ILE A 69 1.45 2.04 2.99
CA ILE A 69 0.06 1.83 3.36
C ILE A 69 -0.79 2.53 2.30
N CYS A 70 -1.52 1.71 1.53
CA CYS A 70 -2.47 2.19 0.54
C CYS A 70 -3.87 2.28 1.14
N THR A 71 -4.55 3.41 0.94
CA THR A 71 -5.94 3.62 1.34
C THR A 71 -6.73 4.23 0.19
N CYS A 72 -8.06 4.18 0.29
CA CYS A 72 -8.95 4.73 -0.73
C CYS A 72 -9.44 6.13 -0.35
N TYR A 73 -9.93 6.88 -1.34
CA TYR A 73 -10.72 8.10 -1.13
C TYR A 73 -12.04 7.76 -0.42
N SER A 74 -12.68 8.78 0.14
CA SER A 74 -14.02 8.61 0.71
C SER A 74 -15.00 8.18 -0.41
N GLY A 75 -15.97 7.32 -0.09
CA GLY A 75 -16.88 6.73 -1.08
C GLY A 75 -16.27 5.53 -1.83
N TYR A 76 -15.14 5.00 -1.37
CA TYR A 76 -14.51 3.81 -1.96
C TYR A 76 -14.07 2.83 -0.88
N ARG A 77 -14.25 1.55 -1.16
CA ARG A 77 -13.76 0.44 -0.35
C ARG A 77 -12.53 -0.21 -0.98
N PHE A 78 -11.57 -0.57 -0.13
CA PHE A 78 -10.42 -1.34 -0.56
C PHE A 78 -10.83 -2.80 -0.84
N SER A 79 -10.45 -3.35 -1.99
CA SER A 79 -10.67 -4.75 -2.36
C SER A 79 -9.38 -5.57 -2.14
N PRO A 80 -9.29 -6.38 -1.06
CA PRO A 80 -8.11 -7.20 -0.79
C PRO A 80 -7.89 -8.27 -1.87
N GLU A 81 -8.97 -8.76 -2.48
CA GLU A 81 -8.94 -9.76 -3.54
C GLU A 81 -8.31 -9.20 -4.80
N ASN A 82 -8.73 -8.00 -5.23
CA ASN A 82 -8.17 -7.32 -6.39
C ASN A 82 -6.70 -6.99 -6.16
N HIS A 83 -6.37 -6.47 -4.96
CA HIS A 83 -4.98 -6.19 -4.58
C HIS A 83 -4.10 -7.45 -4.65
N LYS A 84 -4.55 -8.57 -4.07
CA LYS A 84 -3.80 -9.83 -4.06
C LYS A 84 -3.62 -10.41 -5.46
N ARG A 85 -4.58 -10.18 -6.36
CA ARG A 85 -4.56 -10.67 -7.74
C ARG A 85 -3.91 -9.69 -8.73
N GLY A 86 -3.52 -8.49 -8.29
CA GLY A 86 -2.99 -7.44 -9.16
C GLY A 86 -4.02 -6.86 -10.14
N ILE A 87 -5.31 -6.94 -9.81
CA ILE A 87 -6.42 -6.43 -10.64
C ILE A 87 -6.73 -4.99 -10.22
N LYS A 88 -6.95 -4.11 -11.19
CA LYS A 88 -7.46 -2.75 -10.97
C LYS A 88 -8.92 -2.62 -11.43
N PRO A 89 -9.75 -1.77 -10.78
CA PRO A 89 -9.40 -0.96 -9.61
C PRO A 89 -9.31 -1.78 -8.32
N VAL A 90 -8.38 -1.41 -7.44
CA VAL A 90 -8.29 -1.94 -6.08
C VAL A 90 -9.23 -1.19 -5.15
N CYS A 91 -9.46 0.10 -5.41
CA CYS A 91 -10.44 0.91 -4.70
C CYS A 91 -11.76 0.86 -5.46
N ILE A 92 -12.71 0.10 -4.94
CA ILE A 92 -14.02 -0.08 -5.56
C ILE A 92 -14.96 0.98 -5.01
N ASP A 93 -15.68 1.63 -5.90
CA ASP A 93 -16.75 2.56 -5.56
C ASP A 93 -17.75 1.91 -4.59
N GLU A 94 -18.11 2.65 -3.53
CA GLU A 94 -19.17 2.23 -2.62
C GLU A 94 -20.52 2.72 -3.14
N ASP A 95 -21.38 1.79 -3.54
CA ASP A 95 -22.73 2.15 -3.98
C ASP A 95 -23.59 2.52 -2.76
N GLU A 96 -23.63 3.80 -2.41
CA GLU A 96 -24.44 4.25 -1.27
C GLU A 96 -25.95 4.15 -1.55
N CYS A 97 -26.36 4.14 -2.83
CA CYS A 97 -27.75 3.93 -3.21
C CYS A 97 -28.24 2.51 -2.87
N SER A 98 -27.33 1.52 -2.85
CA SER A 98 -27.65 0.16 -2.43
C SER A 98 -28.09 0.04 -0.97
N THR A 99 -27.73 1.03 -0.14
CA THR A 99 -28.08 1.06 1.29
C THR A 99 -29.08 2.17 1.57
N SER A 100 -30.30 1.80 1.94
CA SER A 100 -31.37 2.77 2.29
C SER A 100 -31.58 3.87 1.25
N ASN A 101 -31.43 3.54 -0.05
CA ASN A 101 -31.57 4.47 -1.17
C ASN A 101 -30.66 5.71 -1.05
N GLY A 102 -29.46 5.58 -0.47
CA GLY A 102 -28.55 6.72 -0.24
C GLY A 102 -29.18 7.83 0.59
N GLN A 103 -30.16 7.50 1.44
CA GLN A 103 -30.97 8.46 2.20
C GLN A 103 -31.77 9.46 1.31
N CYS A 104 -31.92 9.18 0.02
CA CYS A 104 -32.72 10.00 -0.88
C CYS A 104 -34.22 9.77 -0.68
N HIS A 105 -35.00 10.85 -0.69
CA HIS A 105 -36.47 10.77 -0.61
C HIS A 105 -37.09 10.18 -1.89
N HIS A 106 -36.54 10.54 -3.05
CA HIS A 106 -37.04 10.15 -4.36
C HIS A 106 -36.09 9.14 -5.04
N ILE A 107 -35.28 9.59 -6.00
CA ILE A 107 -34.38 8.73 -6.78
C ILE A 107 -32.95 8.94 -6.28
N CYS A 108 -32.25 7.86 -5.98
CA CYS A 108 -30.80 7.87 -5.77
C CYS A 108 -30.09 7.52 -7.07
N VAL A 109 -29.05 8.28 -7.42
CA VAL A 109 -28.16 8.00 -8.54
C VAL A 109 -26.75 7.84 -7.98
N ASN A 110 -26.20 6.64 -8.09
CA ASN A 110 -24.83 6.37 -7.67
C ASN A 110 -23.86 7.05 -8.65
N GLU A 111 -22.87 7.72 -8.11
CA GLU A 111 -21.81 8.40 -8.86
C GLU A 111 -20.46 7.87 -8.36
N GLN A 112 -19.38 8.14 -9.10
CA GLN A 112 -18.09 7.64 -8.69
C GLN A 112 -17.55 8.44 -7.47
N GLY A 113 -17.48 7.79 -6.32
CA GLY A 113 -17.02 8.31 -5.03
C GLY A 113 -18.09 9.05 -4.22
N SER A 114 -19.35 9.02 -4.64
CA SER A 114 -20.49 9.69 -3.99
C SER A 114 -21.81 9.25 -4.63
N HIS A 115 -22.93 9.75 -4.14
CA HIS A 115 -24.22 9.65 -4.82
C HIS A 115 -24.88 11.04 -4.88
N ARG A 116 -25.94 11.14 -5.68
CA ARG A 116 -26.84 12.30 -5.67
C ARG A 116 -28.30 11.90 -5.66
N CYS A 117 -29.12 12.74 -5.05
CA CYS A 117 -30.57 12.59 -5.07
C CYS A 117 -31.21 13.38 -6.21
N SER A 118 -32.23 12.81 -6.85
CA SER A 118 -33.03 13.47 -7.89
C SER A 118 -34.52 13.34 -7.60
N CYS A 119 -35.29 14.36 -7.98
CA CYS A 119 -36.75 14.33 -7.88
C CYS A 119 -37.38 13.50 -9.01
N ARG A 120 -38.52 12.87 -8.72
CA ARG A 120 -39.42 12.31 -9.74
C ARG A 120 -40.18 13.47 -10.39
N ALA A 121 -40.42 13.37 -11.70
CA ALA A 121 -41.23 14.33 -12.46
C ALA A 121 -42.72 14.17 -12.16
#